data_AF-A0ABD3HCN6-F1
#
_entry.id   AF-A0ABD3HCN6-F1
#
_cell.length_a   1.000
_cell.length_b   1.000
_cell.length_c   1.000
_cell.angle_alpha   90.00
_cell.angle_beta   90.00
_cell.angle_gamma   90.00
#
_symmetry.space_group_name_H-M   'P 1'
#
loop_
_entity.id
_entity.type
_entity.pdbx_description
1 polymer ?
#
loop_
_entity_poly.entity_id
_entity_poly.type
_entity_poly.pdbx_seq_one_letter_code
_entity_poly.pdbx_strand_id
1 'polypeptide(L)'
;MDIIAQLQDQVNKIAYIAFNTVGSLQRDAPPARLSQNYPEPPELSAEALATINNEPKETATSFMKGVKQFDALVAALPLSDGGEEAQLKKIAELQVLVILQ
;
A
#
# COMPACT_ATOMS: atom_id res chain seq x y z
N MET A 1 12.11 -7.72 -12.34
CA MET A 1 11.75 -8.03 -10.93
C MET A 1 10.57 -8.97 -10.98
N ASP A 2 10.58 -10.05 -10.19
CA ASP A 2 9.49 -11.05 -10.20
C ASP A 2 8.17 -10.46 -9.65
N ILE A 3 7.03 -11.02 -10.06
CA ILE A 3 5.70 -10.52 -9.66
C ILE A 3 5.44 -10.70 -8.16
N ILE A 4 5.96 -11.77 -7.56
CA ILE A 4 5.84 -12.00 -6.10
C ILE A 4 6.68 -10.97 -5.34
N ALA A 5 7.89 -10.66 -5.81
CA ALA A 5 8.71 -9.60 -5.22
C ALA A 5 8.03 -8.22 -5.33
N GLN A 6 7.42 -7.91 -6.48
CA GLN A 6 6.65 -6.67 -6.65
C GLN A 6 5.45 -6.58 -5.70
N LEU A 7 4.74 -7.69 -5.47
CA LEU A 7 3.66 -7.76 -4.48
C LEU A 7 4.16 -7.49 -3.06
N GLN A 8 5.29 -8.08 -2.67
CA GLN A 8 5.92 -7.84 -1.36
C GLN A 8 6.29 -6.37 -1.18
N ASP A 9 6.95 -5.76 -2.17
CA ASP A 9 7.32 -4.35 -2.15
C ASP A 9 6.07 -3.45 -2.05
N GLN A 10 5.01 -3.81 -2.77
CA GLN A 10 3.78 -3.04 -2.77
C GLN A 10 3.05 -3.12 -1.42
N VAL A 11 3.01 -4.28 -0.79
CA VAL A 11 2.47 -4.44 0.58
C VAL A 11 3.30 -3.62 1.57
N ASN A 12 4.63 -3.69 1.50
CA ASN A 12 5.52 -2.90 2.35
C ASN A 12 5.26 -1.40 2.20
N LYS A 13 5.06 -0.93 0.96
CA LYS A 13 4.75 0.47 0.67
C LYS A 13 3.40 0.90 1.24
N ILE A 14 2.36 0.08 1.10
CA ILE A 14 1.03 0.34 1.67
C ILE A 14 1.11 0.43 3.19
N ALA A 15 1.81 -0.52 3.83
CA ALA A 15 2.02 -0.52 5.27
C ALA A 15 2.78 0.74 5.73
N TYR A 16 3.87 1.08 5.04
CA TYR A 16 4.64 2.30 5.32
C TYR A 16 3.76 3.56 5.25
N ILE A 17 2.97 3.72 4.20
CA ILE A 17 2.07 4.88 4.06
C ILE A 17 1.06 4.89 5.23
N ALA A 18 0.42 3.75 5.52
CA ALA A 18 -0.59 3.68 6.57
C ALA A 18 -0.05 4.06 7.95
N PHE A 19 1.09 3.50 8.36
CA PHE A 19 1.68 3.78 9.68
C PHE A 19 2.14 5.24 9.80
N ASN A 20 2.76 5.80 8.77
CA ASN A 20 3.19 7.19 8.80
C ASN A 20 2.00 8.16 8.79
N THR A 21 0.97 7.89 7.98
CA THR A 21 -0.24 8.74 7.97
C THR A 21 -0.95 8.73 9.32
N VAL A 22 -1.12 7.56 9.95
CA VAL A 22 -1.74 7.50 11.29
C VAL A 22 -0.88 8.25 12.33
N GLY A 23 0.44 8.09 12.27
CA GLY A 23 1.36 8.79 13.16
C GLY A 23 1.31 10.32 12.99
N SER A 24 1.36 10.82 11.75
CA SER A 24 1.22 12.25 11.43
C SER A 24 -0.13 12.79 11.90
N LEU A 25 -1.23 12.08 11.62
CA LEU A 25 -2.57 12.50 12.04
C LEU A 25 -2.71 12.61 13.57
N GLN A 26 -2.14 11.67 14.33
CA GLN A 26 -2.17 11.72 15.79
C GLN A 26 -1.31 12.85 16.35
N ARG A 27 -0.11 13.05 15.78
CA ARG A 27 0.81 14.11 16.18
C ARG A 27 0.21 15.50 15.94
N ASP A 28 -0.46 15.67 14.81
CA ASP A 28 -0.95 16.97 14.33
C ASP A 28 -2.43 17.24 14.69
N ALA A 29 -3.06 16.33 15.43
CA ALA A 29 -4.46 16.48 15.82
C ALA A 29 -4.65 17.73 16.69
N PRO A 30 -5.59 18.63 16.36
CA PRO A 30 -5.88 19.77 17.20
C PRO A 30 -6.48 19.32 18.55
N PRO A 31 -6.22 20.06 19.65
CA PRO A 31 -6.83 19.75 20.94
C PRO A 31 -8.36 19.75 20.85
N ALA A 32 -9.00 18.71 21.37
CA ALA A 32 -10.45 18.66 21.48
C ALA A 32 -10.95 19.76 22.44
N ARG A 33 -11.64 20.77 21.92
CA ARG A 33 -12.25 21.83 22.73
C ARG A 33 -13.63 21.40 23.24
N LEU A 34 -13.67 20.87 24.46
CA LEU A 34 -14.90 20.43 25.13
C LEU A 34 -15.68 21.56 25.82
N SER A 35 -15.09 22.76 25.91
CA SER A 35 -15.67 23.97 26.50
C SER A 35 -15.16 25.20 25.77
N GLN A 36 -15.95 26.28 25.79
CA GLN A 36 -15.56 27.57 25.22
C GLN A 36 -14.40 28.23 25.98
N ASN A 37 -14.16 27.85 27.24
CA ASN A 37 -13.14 28.47 28.10
C ASN A 37 -11.80 27.70 28.13
N TYR A 38 -11.49 26.96 27.06
CA TYR A 38 -10.27 26.16 26.98
C TYR A 38 -9.04 27.03 26.67
N PRO A 39 -7.89 26.82 27.32
CA PRO A 39 -6.67 27.59 27.05
C PRO A 39 -6.28 27.52 25.57
N GLU A 40 -5.86 28.65 25.01
CA GLU A 40 -5.43 28.68 23.62
C GLU A 40 -4.05 28.03 23.46
N PRO A 41 -3.90 27.08 22.52
CA PRO A 41 -2.60 26.54 22.18
C PRO A 41 -1.76 27.60 21.45
N PRO A 42 -0.42 27.44 21.41
CA PRO A 42 0.46 28.32 20.66
C PRO A 42 0.03 28.40 19.19
N GLU A 43 0.07 29.60 18.61
CA GLU A 43 -0.23 29.79 17.19
C GLU A 43 0.77 29.02 16.31
N LEU A 44 0.24 28.21 15.41
CA LEU A 44 1.02 27.54 14.36
C LEU A 44 1.22 28.51 13.19
N SER A 45 2.34 28.38 12.48
CA SER A 45 2.56 29.13 11.24
C SER A 45 1.53 28.76 10.17
N ALA A 46 1.27 29.67 9.24
CA ALA A 46 0.38 29.41 8.11
C ALA A 46 0.84 28.20 7.27
N GLU A 47 2.15 28.00 7.13
CA GLU A 47 2.74 26.83 6.45
C GLU A 47 2.49 25.52 7.19
N ALA A 48 2.58 25.52 8.52
CA ALA A 48 2.27 24.34 9.33
C ALA A 48 0.78 23.97 9.20
N LEU A 49 -0.13 24.95 9.27
CA LEU A 49 -1.56 24.72 9.06
C LEU A 49 -1.87 24.21 7.65
N ALA A 50 -1.19 24.72 6.62
CA ALA A 50 -1.36 24.24 5.25
C ALA A 50 -0.90 22.78 5.11
N THR A 51 0.23 22.42 5.72
CA THR A 51 0.76 21.04 5.73
C THR A 51 -0.24 20.08 6.39
N ILE A 52 -0.69 20.40 7.61
CA ILE A 52 -1.63 19.57 8.40
C ILE A 52 -2.94 19.33 7.64
N ASN A 53 -3.43 20.32 6.88
CA ASN A 53 -4.69 20.21 6.15
C ASN A 53 -4.59 19.47 4.80
N ASN A 54 -3.42 19.49 4.16
CA ASN A 54 -3.25 18.96 2.80
C ASN A 54 -2.55 17.59 2.75
N GLU A 55 -1.54 17.35 3.62
CA GLU A 55 -0.79 16.08 3.67
C GLU A 55 -1.71 14.85 3.83
N PRO A 56 -2.78 14.86 4.66
CA PRO A 56 -3.67 13.70 4.78
C PRO A 56 -4.37 13.32 3.48
N LYS A 57 -4.70 14.29 2.62
CA LYS A 57 -5.39 14.02 1.34
C LYS A 57 -4.42 13.44 0.31
N GLU A 58 -3.19 13.94 0.27
CA GLU A 58 -2.14 13.45 -0.63
C GLU A 58 -1.71 12.02 -0.25
N THR A 59 -1.56 11.76 1.04
CA THR A 59 -1.24 10.42 1.56
C THR A 59 -2.39 9.44 1.33
N ALA A 60 -3.65 9.86 1.52
CA ALA A 60 -4.81 9.03 1.18
C ALA A 60 -4.88 8.68 -0.32
N THR A 61 -4.54 9.64 -1.19
CA THR A 61 -4.47 9.41 -2.64
C THR A 61 -3.36 8.42 -2.99
N SER A 62 -2.19 8.57 -2.36
CA SER A 62 -1.04 7.68 -2.53
C SER A 62 -1.33 6.26 -2.04
N PHE A 63 -2.00 6.13 -0.89
CA PHE A 63 -2.48 4.86 -0.36
C PHE A 63 -3.43 4.18 -1.36
N MET A 64 -4.41 4.92 -1.88
CA MET A 64 -5.38 4.35 -2.81
C MET A 64 -4.76 3.93 -4.14
N LYS A 65 -3.82 4.70 -4.66
CA LYS A 65 -3.01 4.28 -5.81
C LYS A 65 -2.24 3.00 -5.49
N GLY A 66 -1.70 2.91 -4.27
CA GLY A 66 -0.99 1.74 -3.78
C GLY A 66 -1.86 0.47 -3.82
N VAL A 67 -3.08 0.55 -3.28
CA VAL A 67 -4.04 -0.55 -3.26
C VAL A 67 -4.46 -0.98 -4.67
N LYS A 68 -4.71 -0.03 -5.58
CA LYS A 68 -5.04 -0.35 -6.98
C LYS A 68 -3.91 -1.07 -7.71
N GLN A 69 -2.66 -0.69 -7.45
CA GLN A 69 -1.50 -1.37 -8.01
C GLN A 69 -1.35 -2.79 -7.46
N PHE A 70 -1.61 -2.98 -6.16
CA PHE A 70 -1.62 -4.32 -5.56
C PHE A 70 -2.67 -5.21 -6.23
N ASP A 71 -3.90 -4.71 -6.40
CA ASP A 71 -4.98 -5.44 -7.07
C ASP A 71 -4.61 -5.84 -8.51
N ALA A 72 -4.01 -4.92 -9.27
CA ALA A 72 -3.52 -5.21 -10.62
C ALA A 72 -2.41 -6.27 -10.64
N LEU A 73 -1.51 -6.27 -9.64
CA LEU A 73 -0.47 -7.29 -9.51
C LEU A 73 -1.05 -8.66 -9.14
N VAL A 74 -2.07 -8.71 -8.28
CA VAL A 74 -2.78 -9.95 -7.93
C VAL A 74 -3.50 -10.52 -9.16
N ALA A 75 -4.17 -9.66 -9.93
CA ALA A 75 -4.84 -10.07 -11.17
C ALA A 75 -3.88 -10.58 -12.26
N ALA A 76 -2.62 -10.14 -12.23
CA ALA A 76 -1.57 -10.57 -13.15
C ALA A 76 -0.84 -11.84 -12.69
N LEU A 77 -1.18 -12.41 -11.53
CA LEU A 77 -0.58 -13.67 -11.08
C LEU A 77 -0.88 -14.80 -12.08
N PRO A 78 0.12 -15.60 -12.47
CA PRO A 78 -0.10 -16.73 -13.36
C PRO A 78 -1.04 -17.73 -12.66
N LEU A 79 -2.22 -17.92 -13.24
CA LEU A 79 -3.20 -18.88 -12.74
C LEU A 79 -2.61 -20.29 -12.81
N SER A 80 -2.51 -20.94 -11.65
CA SER A 80 -2.22 -22.37 -11.58
C SER A 80 -3.54 -23.13 -11.79
N ASP A 81 -3.98 -23.22 -13.05
CA ASP A 81 -5.15 -24.01 -13.41
C ASP A 81 -4.91 -25.47 -13.02
N GLY A 82 -5.53 -25.90 -11.91
CA GLY A 82 -5.39 -27.26 -11.37
C GLY A 82 -4.33 -27.44 -10.28
N GLY A 83 -3.73 -26.36 -9.77
CA GLY A 83 -2.79 -26.42 -8.64
C GLY A 83 -1.43 -27.05 -8.98
N GLU A 84 -0.70 -27.45 -7.93
CA GLU A 84 0.68 -27.95 -8.05
C GLU A 84 0.80 -29.17 -8.97
N GLU A 85 -0.11 -30.15 -8.85
CA GLU A 85 -0.06 -31.38 -9.65
C GLU A 85 -0.19 -31.11 -11.16
N ALA A 86 -1.08 -30.19 -11.56
CA ALA A 86 -1.26 -29.81 -12.95
C ALA A 86 -0.02 -29.08 -13.50
N GLN A 87 0.62 -28.24 -12.67
CA GLN A 87 1.87 -27.59 -13.02
C GLN A 87 3.02 -28.60 -13.18
N LEU A 88 3.16 -29.54 -12.25
CA LEU A 88 4.18 -30.59 -12.32
C LEU A 88 4.01 -31.45 -13.57
N LYS A 89 2.76 -31.83 -13.91
CA LYS A 89 2.46 -32.56 -15.15
C LYS A 89 2.86 -31.74 -16.39
N LYS A 90 2.52 -30.45 -16.44
CA LYS A 90 2.86 -29.57 -17.55
C LYS A 90 4.38 -29.38 -17.71
N ILE A 91 5.11 -29.31 -16.59
CA ILE A 91 6.58 -29.27 -16.60
C ILE A 91 7.14 -30.56 -17.20
N ALA A 92 6.64 -31.74 -16.79
CA ALA A 92 7.08 -33.02 -17.33
C ALA A 92 6.81 -33.13 -18.85
N GLU A 93 5.64 -32.69 -19.32
CA GLU A 93 5.30 -32.64 -20.75
C GLU A 93 6.25 -31.73 -21.54
N LEU A 94 6.55 -30.53 -21.01
CA LEU A 94 7.48 -29.60 -21.65
C LEU A 94 8.91 -30.13 -21.67
N GLN A 95 9.36 -30.83 -20.62
CA GLN A 95 10.69 -31.46 -20.58
C GLN A 95 10.83 -32.54 -21.66
N VAL A 96 9.80 -33.37 -21.85
CA VAL A 96 9.80 -34.39 -22.91
C VAL A 96 9.85 -33.74 -24.30
N LEU A 97 9.08 -32.66 -24.51
CA LEU A 97 9.05 -31.95 -25.78
C LEU A 97 10.41 -31.30 -26.13
N VAL A 98 11.11 -30.76 -25.13
CA VAL A 98 12.44 -30.14 -25.30
C VAL A 98 13.54 -31.18 -25.58
N ILE A 99 13.45 -32.38 -25.01
CA ILE A 99 14.45 -33.46 -25.24
C ILE A 99 14.29 -34.09 -26.64
N LEU A 100 13.14 -33.92 -27.28
CA LEU A 100 12.84 -34.44 -28.61
C LEU A 100 13.16 -33.45 -29.76
N GLN A 101 13.60 -32.23 -29.45
CA GLN A 101 14.12 -31.23 -30.41
C GLN A 101 15.65 -31.16 -30.34
#